data_AF-A0A3P9HHW2-F1
#
_entry.id   AF-A0A3P9HHW2-F1
#
_cell.length_a   1.000
_cell.length_b   1.000
_cell.length_c   1.000
_cell.angle_alpha   90.00
_cell.angle_beta   90.00
_cell.angle_gamma   90.00
#
_symmetry.space_group_name_H-M   'P 1'
#
loop_
_entity.id
_entity.type
_entity.pdbx_description
1 polymer ?
#
loop_
_entity_poly.entity_id
_entity_poly.type
_entity_poly.pdbx_seq_one_letter_code
_entity_poly.pdbx_strand_id
1 'polypeptide(L)'
;MSFRRGVVRQSKFRHVFAQAWKSEHCIDDVRVSRVTWDGPLCAVNPKFIAVIIEAGGGGTFLVVPINKSGRVDQSCPTVCGHAAPVLDIQWCPHDDNIIASASEDCTVKVWQIPDGGLTVPMTDAILTLEGHSKRVGILAWHPSAYNILLTAGCDNIICVWNVGTGELVYQLTESHPDLIYSVSWNKDGSAVCTVCKDKALRIIDPRRGTVLKVREKVHEGTRPMRAVFLADGKILTTGFSRMSERQLALWDTKDLSEPVVVQEMDTSNGVLLPFYDPDTNMVYLCGKGDCTIRYFEVTDEPPYVHFLSLYSSKEPQRGAGFLCKRGVEVNKCEIARFYKLHERKVEPISMTVPRKSDLFQVDLYPDTAGLEPALLADEWIAGQDAPPLLVSLSGGYTAPPSKQRDTLRGKPKRDSQDSGSPLTSAGNTAAHTSTPTSAAREMDEEAAPLQVTPKETDGNADRPRREDEMLTELLAEMKALRAVVLAQNQRIELLERQLARIEDGDV
;
A
#
# COMPACT_ATOMS: atom_id res chain seq x y z
N MET A 1 -52.23 11.22 -17.15
CA MET A 1 -50.84 10.77 -16.95
C MET A 1 -49.95 12.00 -16.83
N SER A 2 -49.56 12.34 -15.61
CA SER A 2 -48.64 13.46 -15.36
C SER A 2 -47.21 12.91 -15.37
N PHE A 3 -46.44 13.26 -16.40
CA PHE A 3 -45.00 13.05 -16.39
C PHE A 3 -44.42 13.94 -15.29
N ARG A 4 -44.24 13.38 -14.08
CA ARG A 4 -43.33 13.97 -13.10
C ARG A 4 -41.97 14.03 -13.79
N ARG A 5 -41.52 15.24 -14.15
CA ARG A 5 -40.12 15.52 -14.47
C ARG A 5 -39.32 15.00 -13.28
N GLY A 6 -38.71 13.83 -13.42
CA GLY A 6 -37.85 13.27 -12.39
C GLY A 6 -36.80 14.31 -12.06
N VAL A 7 -36.71 14.68 -10.79
CA VAL A 7 -35.63 15.55 -10.30
C VAL A 7 -34.33 14.80 -10.61
N VAL A 8 -33.61 15.23 -11.64
CA VAL A 8 -32.32 14.65 -11.98
C VAL A 8 -31.40 14.95 -10.81
N ARG A 9 -30.90 13.90 -10.15
CA ARG A 9 -29.93 14.02 -9.05
C ARG A 9 -28.79 14.90 -9.53
N GLN A 10 -28.50 15.95 -8.77
CA GLN A 10 -27.36 16.82 -9.06
C GLN A 10 -26.09 16.13 -8.56
N SER A 11 -25.28 15.64 -9.49
CA SER A 11 -23.93 15.14 -9.21
C SER A 11 -22.93 15.89 -10.07
N LYS A 12 -21.88 16.42 -9.43
CA LYS A 12 -20.76 17.04 -10.13
C LYS A 12 -19.96 16.03 -10.97
N PHE A 13 -20.14 14.73 -10.71
CA PHE A 13 -19.49 13.63 -11.41
C PHE A 13 -20.36 13.00 -12.51
N ARG A 14 -21.59 13.50 -12.72
CA ARG A 14 -22.54 12.97 -13.71
C ARG A 14 -21.96 12.85 -15.12
N HIS A 15 -21.05 13.74 -15.47
CA HIS A 15 -20.44 13.85 -16.80
C HIS A 15 -18.96 13.45 -16.81
N VAL A 16 -18.48 12.74 -15.78
CA VAL A 16 -17.17 12.11 -15.85
C VAL A 16 -17.12 11.22 -17.07
N PHE A 17 -16.07 11.38 -17.87
CA PHE A 17 -15.81 10.53 -19.01
C PHE A 17 -14.42 9.93 -18.92
N ALA A 18 -14.30 8.74 -19.48
CA ALA A 18 -13.07 7.98 -19.54
C ALA A 18 -12.46 8.13 -20.94
N GLN A 19 -11.19 8.49 -21.02
CA GLN A 19 -10.47 8.65 -22.27
C GLN A 19 -9.19 7.81 -22.24
N ALA A 20 -9.14 6.80 -23.11
CA ALA A 20 -7.90 6.07 -23.36
C ALA A 20 -6.90 6.97 -24.08
N TRP A 21 -5.65 6.89 -23.67
CA TRP A 21 -4.57 7.63 -24.31
C TRP A 21 -4.29 7.07 -25.71
N LYS A 22 -3.68 7.89 -26.56
CA LYS A 22 -3.22 7.45 -27.88
C LYS A 22 -2.13 6.39 -27.72
N SER A 23 -1.98 5.53 -28.73
CA SER A 23 -1.00 4.44 -28.71
C SER A 23 0.44 4.90 -28.47
N GLU A 24 0.81 6.10 -28.93
CA GLU A 24 2.14 6.69 -28.70
C GLU A 24 2.47 6.97 -27.22
N HIS A 25 1.46 7.04 -26.37
CA HIS A 25 1.60 7.20 -24.93
C HIS A 25 1.31 5.89 -24.16
N CYS A 26 1.05 4.79 -24.86
CA CYS A 26 0.97 3.46 -24.26
C CYS A 26 2.37 2.87 -24.09
N ILE A 27 2.47 1.82 -23.27
CA ILE A 27 3.69 1.04 -23.11
C ILE A 27 3.47 -0.30 -23.80
N ASP A 28 4.22 -0.56 -24.86
CA ASP A 28 4.06 -1.75 -25.69
C ASP A 28 5.12 -2.82 -25.38
N ASP A 29 4.83 -4.06 -25.75
CA ASP A 29 5.69 -5.25 -25.60
C ASP A 29 5.96 -5.66 -24.14
N VAL A 30 5.07 -5.27 -23.22
CA VAL A 30 5.10 -5.70 -21.82
C VAL A 30 4.43 -7.06 -21.69
N ARG A 31 5.20 -8.13 -21.41
CA ARG A 31 4.67 -9.49 -21.25
C ARG A 31 3.94 -9.65 -19.91
N VAL A 32 2.70 -9.21 -19.82
CA VAL A 32 1.90 -9.27 -18.58
C VAL A 32 1.72 -10.72 -18.12
N SER A 33 1.85 -10.94 -16.81
CA SER A 33 1.73 -12.27 -16.20
C SER A 33 0.40 -12.95 -16.53
N ARG A 34 0.51 -14.26 -16.82
CA ARG A 34 -0.64 -15.14 -17.12
C ARG A 34 -1.11 -15.94 -15.91
N VAL A 35 -0.49 -15.72 -14.73
CA VAL A 35 -0.86 -16.40 -13.50
C VAL A 35 -2.36 -16.22 -13.23
N THR A 36 -3.00 -17.33 -12.86
CA THR A 36 -4.41 -17.37 -12.46
C THR A 36 -4.56 -16.90 -11.02
N TRP A 37 -4.34 -15.60 -10.82
CA TRP A 37 -4.57 -14.91 -9.55
C TRP A 37 -5.50 -13.72 -9.80
N ASP A 38 -6.39 -13.47 -8.84
CA ASP A 38 -7.41 -12.42 -8.91
C ASP A 38 -6.90 -11.07 -8.35
N GLY A 39 -5.63 -10.75 -8.62
CA GLY A 39 -5.00 -9.47 -8.24
C GLY A 39 -5.04 -8.43 -9.37
N PRO A 40 -4.70 -7.16 -9.06
CA PRO A 40 -4.62 -6.10 -10.06
C PRO A 40 -3.48 -6.30 -11.07
N LEU A 41 -2.42 -7.05 -10.71
CA LEU A 41 -1.18 -7.28 -11.49
C LEU A 41 -0.37 -6.02 -11.84
N CYS A 42 -0.83 -4.84 -11.40
CA CYS A 42 -0.25 -3.54 -11.68
C CYS A 42 -0.39 -2.65 -10.46
N ALA A 43 0.68 -1.96 -10.10
CA ALA A 43 0.69 -0.96 -9.04
C ALA A 43 1.35 0.31 -9.57
N VAL A 44 0.73 1.48 -9.32
CA VAL A 44 1.20 2.74 -9.89
C VAL A 44 1.19 3.82 -8.82
N ASN A 45 2.26 4.59 -8.76
CA ASN A 45 2.40 5.79 -7.93
C ASN A 45 2.83 6.98 -8.82
N PRO A 46 3.04 8.19 -8.28
CA PRO A 46 3.35 9.37 -9.10
C PRO A 46 4.71 9.32 -9.81
N LYS A 47 5.58 8.35 -9.49
CA LYS A 47 6.92 8.21 -10.09
C LYS A 47 7.01 7.03 -11.04
N PHE A 48 6.33 5.93 -10.75
CA PHE A 48 6.58 4.64 -11.39
C PHE A 48 5.29 3.86 -11.68
N ILE A 49 5.37 3.05 -12.73
CA ILE A 49 4.42 2.00 -13.07
C ILE A 49 5.13 0.68 -12.84
N ALA A 50 4.55 -0.18 -11.99
CA ALA A 50 5.03 -1.54 -11.76
C ALA A 50 4.02 -2.55 -12.30
N VAL A 51 4.49 -3.55 -13.06
CA VAL A 51 3.65 -4.57 -13.71
C VAL A 51 4.25 -5.95 -13.46
N ILE A 52 3.44 -6.88 -12.97
CA ILE A 52 3.85 -8.28 -12.84
C ILE A 52 3.92 -8.89 -14.24
N ILE A 53 5.11 -9.40 -14.61
CA ILE A 53 5.37 -9.93 -15.95
C ILE A 53 5.63 -11.43 -15.92
N GLU A 54 5.46 -12.07 -17.07
CA GLU A 54 5.84 -13.46 -17.28
C GLU A 54 7.38 -13.58 -17.32
N ALA A 55 7.91 -14.51 -16.54
CA ALA A 55 9.32 -14.86 -16.48
C ALA A 55 9.52 -16.34 -16.84
N GLY A 56 10.64 -16.66 -17.49
CA GLY A 56 11.00 -18.05 -17.84
C GLY A 56 11.36 -18.93 -16.63
N GLY A 57 11.57 -18.32 -15.47
CA GLY A 57 11.81 -18.97 -14.17
C GLY A 57 11.76 -17.93 -13.04
N GLY A 58 11.33 -18.34 -11.85
CA GLY A 58 11.16 -17.45 -10.71
C GLY A 58 9.98 -16.48 -10.83
N GLY A 59 10.02 -15.41 -10.04
CA GLY A 59 9.05 -14.32 -10.06
C GLY A 59 9.68 -12.99 -10.45
N THR A 60 9.04 -12.26 -11.35
CA THR A 60 9.56 -10.99 -11.86
C THR A 60 8.45 -9.96 -12.05
N PHE A 61 8.77 -8.70 -11.80
CA PHE A 61 7.94 -7.57 -12.20
C PHE A 61 8.78 -6.46 -12.84
N LEU A 62 8.19 -5.76 -13.79
CA LEU A 62 8.74 -4.61 -14.47
C LEU A 62 8.46 -3.35 -13.65
N VAL A 63 9.43 -2.44 -13.54
CA VAL A 63 9.24 -1.10 -12.97
C VAL A 63 9.78 -0.07 -13.96
N VAL A 64 8.93 0.85 -14.41
CA VAL A 64 9.30 1.91 -15.34
C VAL A 64 8.83 3.27 -14.82
N PRO A 65 9.50 4.38 -15.17
CA PRO A 65 9.01 5.72 -14.86
C PRO A 65 7.59 5.94 -15.40
N ILE A 66 6.77 6.73 -14.70
CA ILE A 66 5.36 6.98 -15.05
C ILE A 66 5.19 7.60 -16.44
N ASN A 67 6.18 8.36 -16.90
CA ASN A 67 6.20 9.02 -18.20
C ASN A 67 6.79 8.14 -19.31
N LYS A 68 7.16 6.89 -19.02
CA LYS A 68 7.66 5.95 -20.03
C LYS A 68 6.53 5.62 -21.00
N SER A 69 6.79 5.79 -22.29
CA SER A 69 5.92 5.34 -23.37
C SER A 69 6.70 4.63 -24.48
N GLY A 70 5.95 4.06 -25.41
CA GLY A 70 6.45 3.27 -26.52
C GLY A 70 6.86 1.86 -26.12
N ARG A 71 7.65 1.23 -27.00
CA ARG A 71 8.06 -0.17 -26.83
C ARG A 71 9.06 -0.34 -25.67
N VAL A 72 8.83 -1.33 -24.84
CA VAL A 72 9.78 -1.81 -23.83
C VAL A 72 10.70 -2.84 -24.48
N ASP A 73 12.01 -2.63 -24.35
CA ASP A 73 12.99 -3.57 -24.87
C ASP A 73 13.02 -4.86 -24.03
N GLN A 74 13.32 -5.99 -24.66
CA GLN A 74 13.40 -7.28 -23.97
C GLN A 74 14.54 -7.32 -22.93
N SER A 75 15.58 -6.51 -23.11
CA SER A 75 16.69 -6.33 -22.16
C SER A 75 16.39 -5.33 -21.04
N CYS A 76 15.19 -4.73 -21.01
CA CYS A 76 14.81 -3.79 -19.96
C CYS A 76 14.98 -4.44 -18.58
N PRO A 77 15.69 -3.78 -17.65
CA PRO A 77 15.93 -4.33 -16.33
C PRO A 77 14.63 -4.47 -15.55
N THR A 78 14.55 -5.53 -14.74
CA THR A 78 13.37 -5.91 -13.98
C THR A 78 13.76 -6.25 -12.55
N VAL A 79 12.77 -6.34 -11.66
CA VAL A 79 12.97 -6.85 -10.29
C VAL A 79 12.77 -8.35 -10.30
N CYS A 80 13.80 -9.11 -9.97
CA CYS A 80 13.90 -10.55 -10.21
C CYS A 80 14.60 -11.32 -9.07
N GLY A 81 14.11 -11.18 -7.83
CA GLY A 81 14.64 -11.94 -6.68
C GLY A 81 13.70 -12.97 -6.05
N HIS A 82 12.50 -13.16 -6.60
CA HIS A 82 11.58 -14.21 -6.13
C HIS A 82 11.87 -15.56 -6.81
N ALA A 83 11.75 -16.65 -6.06
CA ALA A 83 12.00 -18.01 -6.54
C ALA A 83 10.79 -18.63 -7.27
N ALA A 84 9.61 -18.00 -7.15
CA ALA A 84 8.37 -18.42 -7.80
C ALA A 84 7.52 -17.20 -8.20
N PRO A 85 6.43 -17.37 -8.99
CA PRO A 85 5.66 -16.25 -9.53
C PRO A 85 5.21 -15.23 -8.49
N VAL A 86 5.32 -13.95 -8.84
CA VAL A 86 4.77 -12.85 -8.02
C VAL A 86 3.26 -12.79 -8.20
N LEU A 87 2.53 -12.71 -7.10
CA LEU A 87 1.06 -12.71 -7.06
C LEU A 87 0.49 -11.32 -6.81
N ASP A 88 1.19 -10.49 -6.03
CA ASP A 88 0.74 -9.14 -5.70
C ASP A 88 1.93 -8.18 -5.54
N ILE A 89 1.69 -6.91 -5.85
CA ILE A 89 2.67 -5.81 -5.70
C ILE A 89 1.95 -4.55 -5.22
N GLN A 90 2.55 -3.82 -4.29
CA GLN A 90 1.97 -2.57 -3.78
C GLN A 90 3.04 -1.56 -3.39
N TRP A 91 2.90 -0.32 -3.87
CA TRP A 91 3.74 0.80 -3.46
C TRP A 91 3.44 1.21 -2.02
N CYS A 92 4.48 1.58 -1.28
CA CYS A 92 4.34 2.20 0.03
C CYS A 92 3.61 3.54 -0.11
N PRO A 93 2.57 3.83 0.70
CA PRO A 93 1.85 5.10 0.63
C PRO A 93 2.69 6.28 1.12
N HIS A 94 3.74 6.02 1.91
CA HIS A 94 4.59 7.03 2.55
C HIS A 94 5.96 7.23 1.87
N ASP A 95 6.33 6.39 0.91
CA ASP A 95 7.58 6.50 0.15
C ASP A 95 7.37 6.00 -1.29
N ASP A 96 7.44 6.92 -2.26
CA ASP A 96 7.20 6.63 -3.67
C ASP A 96 8.33 5.79 -4.33
N ASN A 97 9.42 5.49 -3.61
CA ASN A 97 10.49 4.62 -4.07
C ASN A 97 10.42 3.21 -3.47
N ILE A 98 9.53 2.95 -2.50
CA ILE A 98 9.42 1.64 -1.84
C ILE A 98 8.24 0.85 -2.38
N ILE A 99 8.48 -0.39 -2.79
CA ILE A 99 7.45 -1.33 -3.23
C ILE A 99 7.60 -2.67 -2.51
N ALA A 100 6.48 -3.28 -2.14
CA ALA A 100 6.43 -4.65 -1.64
C ALA A 100 5.93 -5.60 -2.74
N SER A 101 6.42 -6.84 -2.75
CA SER A 101 5.96 -7.92 -3.61
C SER A 101 5.72 -9.20 -2.82
N ALA A 102 4.65 -9.91 -3.16
CA ALA A 102 4.27 -11.19 -2.56
C ALA A 102 4.30 -12.30 -3.62
N SER A 103 4.75 -13.50 -3.24
CA SER A 103 5.02 -14.56 -4.21
C SER A 103 4.51 -15.94 -3.79
N GLU A 104 4.42 -16.83 -4.77
CA GLU A 104 4.26 -18.27 -4.58
C GLU A 104 5.39 -18.94 -3.80
N ASP A 105 6.54 -18.28 -3.65
CA ASP A 105 7.67 -18.78 -2.85
C ASP A 105 7.46 -18.61 -1.33
N CYS A 106 6.27 -18.19 -0.91
CA CYS A 106 5.86 -17.96 0.49
C CYS A 106 6.53 -16.76 1.16
N THR A 107 7.32 -15.97 0.42
CA THR A 107 7.99 -14.79 0.95
C THR A 107 7.32 -13.50 0.50
N VAL A 108 7.50 -12.45 1.30
CA VAL A 108 7.25 -11.08 0.89
C VAL A 108 8.57 -10.34 0.86
N LYS A 109 8.84 -9.63 -0.24
CA LYS A 109 10.07 -8.86 -0.41
C LYS A 109 9.75 -7.38 -0.55
N VAL A 110 10.60 -6.55 0.05
CA VAL A 110 10.52 -5.10 -0.06
C VAL A 110 11.71 -4.61 -0.87
N TRP A 111 11.48 -3.63 -1.73
CA TRP A 111 12.45 -3.13 -2.71
C TRP A 111 12.50 -1.61 -2.66
N GLN A 112 13.70 -1.06 -2.82
CA GLN A 112 13.90 0.37 -3.01
C GLN A 112 14.27 0.64 -4.47
N ILE A 113 13.37 1.24 -5.21
CA ILE A 113 13.54 1.58 -6.61
C ILE A 113 14.33 2.89 -6.73
N PRO A 114 15.45 2.93 -7.46
CA PRO A 114 16.19 4.17 -7.69
C PRO A 114 15.35 5.21 -8.46
N ASP A 115 15.66 6.50 -8.23
CA ASP A 115 15.12 7.56 -9.08
C ASP A 115 15.50 7.35 -10.54
N GLY A 116 14.55 7.58 -11.44
CA GLY A 116 14.73 7.31 -12.88
C GLY A 116 14.47 5.85 -13.27
N GLY A 117 14.25 4.94 -12.30
CA GLY A 117 13.96 3.53 -12.54
C GLY A 117 15.20 2.65 -12.52
N LEU A 118 15.04 1.39 -12.92
CA LEU A 118 16.13 0.42 -12.93
C LEU A 118 17.08 0.63 -14.10
N THR A 119 18.38 0.53 -13.85
CA THR A 119 19.44 0.50 -14.87
C THR A 119 20.02 -0.90 -15.06
N VAL A 120 19.95 -1.73 -14.02
CA VAL A 120 20.34 -3.15 -14.00
C VAL A 120 19.24 -3.97 -13.34
N PRO A 121 19.10 -5.27 -13.67
CA PRO A 121 18.17 -6.14 -12.97
C PRO A 121 18.42 -6.12 -11.45
N MET A 122 17.35 -6.03 -10.66
CA MET A 122 17.41 -5.99 -9.21
C MET A 122 17.05 -7.35 -8.64
N THR A 123 18.03 -8.07 -8.09
CA THR A 123 17.83 -9.39 -7.46
C THR A 123 17.73 -9.30 -5.95
N ASP A 124 18.41 -8.32 -5.35
CA ASP A 124 18.54 -8.22 -3.91
C ASP A 124 17.48 -7.29 -3.34
N ALA A 125 16.59 -7.86 -2.51
CA ALA A 125 15.59 -7.11 -1.77
C ALA A 125 16.23 -6.40 -0.57
N ILE A 126 15.72 -5.23 -0.19
CA ILE A 126 16.18 -4.56 1.04
C ILE A 126 15.70 -5.30 2.29
N LEU A 127 14.62 -6.06 2.17
CA LEU A 127 14.07 -6.90 3.23
C LEU A 127 13.34 -8.10 2.63
N THR A 128 13.52 -9.27 3.23
CA THR A 128 12.70 -10.46 2.97
C THR A 128 11.96 -10.82 4.27
N LEU A 129 10.64 -10.91 4.18
CA LEU A 129 9.75 -11.25 5.27
C LEU A 129 9.32 -12.72 5.09
N GLU A 130 9.64 -13.54 6.08
CA GLU A 130 9.37 -14.98 6.10
C GLU A 130 8.48 -15.29 7.30
N GLY A 131 7.29 -15.81 7.04
CA GLY A 131 6.32 -16.14 8.10
C GLY A 131 5.09 -16.88 7.60
N HIS A 132 4.83 -16.85 6.30
CA HIS A 132 3.80 -17.67 5.68
C HIS A 132 4.36 -19.04 5.27
N SER A 133 3.55 -20.09 5.43
CA SER A 133 3.92 -21.47 5.06
C SER A 133 3.39 -21.88 3.69
N LYS A 134 2.64 -21.00 3.03
CA LYS A 134 2.07 -21.17 1.69
C LYS A 134 2.18 -19.84 0.94
N ARG A 135 1.91 -19.87 -0.37
CA ARG A 135 1.95 -18.68 -1.23
C ARG A 135 1.26 -17.47 -0.61
N VAL A 136 1.89 -16.31 -0.75
CA VAL A 136 1.38 -15.02 -0.29
C VAL A 136 0.87 -14.27 -1.50
N GLY A 137 -0.36 -13.77 -1.43
CA GLY A 137 -0.98 -13.12 -2.60
C GLY A 137 -1.85 -11.91 -2.28
N ILE A 138 -1.75 -11.40 -1.05
CA ILE A 138 -2.42 -10.16 -0.63
C ILE A 138 -1.41 -9.32 0.15
N LEU A 139 -1.20 -8.09 -0.32
CA LEU A 139 -0.46 -7.04 0.37
C LEU A 139 -1.40 -5.88 0.73
N ALA A 140 -1.23 -5.31 1.92
CA ALA A 140 -1.94 -4.11 2.32
C ALA A 140 -1.06 -3.25 3.24
N TRP A 141 -0.39 -2.25 2.66
CA TRP A 141 0.27 -1.20 3.44
C TRP A 141 -0.73 -0.46 4.33
N HIS A 142 -0.30 -0.13 5.55
CA HIS A 142 -1.10 0.65 6.46
C HIS A 142 -1.27 2.09 5.95
N PRO A 143 -2.46 2.70 6.02
CA PRO A 143 -2.70 4.02 5.42
C PRO A 143 -2.01 5.17 6.16
N SER A 144 -1.94 5.13 7.50
CA SER A 144 -1.42 6.25 8.32
C SER A 144 -0.16 5.97 9.15
N ALA A 145 0.11 4.72 9.55
CA ALA A 145 1.29 4.31 10.30
C ALA A 145 2.46 3.94 9.39
N TYR A 146 3.64 4.51 9.68
CA TYR A 146 4.86 4.28 8.93
C TYR A 146 5.34 2.84 9.04
N ASN A 147 5.81 2.25 7.93
CA ASN A 147 6.41 0.91 7.83
C ASN A 147 5.54 -0.27 8.29
N ILE A 148 4.25 -0.08 8.56
CA ILE A 148 3.36 -1.20 8.86
C ILE A 148 2.83 -1.79 7.54
N LEU A 149 3.09 -3.08 7.33
CA LEU A 149 2.63 -3.85 6.17
C LEU A 149 1.85 -5.06 6.65
N LEU A 150 0.64 -5.24 6.12
CA LEU A 150 -0.14 -6.46 6.31
C LEU A 150 0.03 -7.38 5.10
N THR A 151 0.19 -8.68 5.38
CA THR A 151 0.26 -9.74 4.38
C THR A 151 -0.74 -10.84 4.70
N ALA A 152 -1.33 -11.47 3.69
CA ALA A 152 -2.17 -12.65 3.88
C ALA A 152 -1.84 -13.75 2.86
N GLY A 153 -1.73 -14.97 3.37
CA GLY A 153 -1.31 -16.15 2.61
C GLY A 153 -2.43 -17.16 2.39
N CYS A 154 -2.17 -18.14 1.51
CA CYS A 154 -3.03 -19.32 1.34
C CYS A 154 -2.95 -20.33 2.50
N ASP A 155 -2.17 -20.01 3.54
CA ASP A 155 -2.21 -20.63 4.86
C ASP A 155 -3.36 -20.09 5.73
N ASN A 156 -4.13 -19.14 5.20
CA ASN A 156 -5.26 -18.47 5.85
C ASN A 156 -4.84 -17.63 7.06
N ILE A 157 -3.55 -17.29 7.14
CA ILE A 157 -2.99 -16.47 8.21
C ILE A 157 -2.87 -15.03 7.70
N ILE A 158 -3.11 -14.07 8.60
CA ILE A 158 -2.75 -12.67 8.40
C ILE A 158 -1.53 -12.37 9.25
N CYS A 159 -0.51 -11.78 8.65
CA CYS A 159 0.69 -11.31 9.33
C CYS A 159 0.77 -9.79 9.20
N VAL A 160 1.15 -9.10 10.28
CA VAL A 160 1.42 -7.67 10.31
C VAL A 160 2.87 -7.45 10.67
N TRP A 161 3.59 -6.75 9.81
CA TRP A 161 5.03 -6.57 9.87
C TRP A 161 5.38 -5.12 10.15
N ASN A 162 6.45 -4.92 10.92
CA ASN A 162 7.18 -3.66 10.93
C ASN A 162 8.33 -3.80 9.92
N VAL A 163 8.17 -3.20 8.75
CA VAL A 163 9.16 -3.25 7.67
C VAL A 163 10.46 -2.53 8.04
N GLY A 164 10.42 -1.61 9.01
CA GLY A 164 11.62 -0.92 9.49
C GLY A 164 12.57 -1.83 10.27
N THR A 165 12.02 -2.77 11.05
CA THR A 165 12.79 -3.73 11.85
C THR A 165 12.89 -5.12 11.20
N GLY A 166 11.96 -5.45 10.31
CA GLY A 166 11.79 -6.80 9.77
C GLY A 166 11.02 -7.74 10.69
N GLU A 167 10.43 -7.23 11.77
CA GLU A 167 9.77 -8.05 12.77
C GLU A 167 8.30 -8.34 12.41
N LEU A 168 7.88 -9.57 12.71
CA LEU A 168 6.46 -9.94 12.76
C LEU A 168 5.86 -9.40 14.05
N VAL A 169 4.99 -8.41 13.93
CA VAL A 169 4.38 -7.73 15.08
C VAL A 169 3.13 -8.46 15.55
N TYR A 170 2.25 -8.80 14.61
CA TYR A 170 0.99 -9.50 14.90
C TYR A 170 0.77 -10.63 13.91
N GLN A 171 0.24 -11.74 14.41
CA GLN A 171 -0.11 -12.90 13.61
C GLN A 171 -1.50 -13.38 14.00
N LEU A 172 -2.41 -13.45 13.03
CA LEU A 172 -3.78 -13.88 13.22
C LEU A 172 -3.96 -15.23 12.52
N THR A 173 -3.97 -16.30 13.32
CA THR A 173 -4.01 -17.69 12.84
C THR A 173 -5.41 -18.31 12.88
N GLU A 174 -6.27 -17.85 13.78
CA GLU A 174 -7.59 -18.47 14.05
C GLU A 174 -8.77 -17.66 13.47
N SER A 175 -8.51 -16.51 12.85
CA SER A 175 -9.58 -15.63 12.37
C SER A 175 -10.31 -16.16 11.13
N HIS A 176 -9.67 -17.03 10.33
CA HIS A 176 -10.18 -17.46 9.03
C HIS A 176 -10.09 -18.98 8.84
N PRO A 177 -11.21 -19.68 8.64
CA PRO A 177 -11.21 -21.14 8.46
C PRO A 177 -10.85 -21.59 7.04
N ASP A 178 -10.86 -20.69 6.05
CA ASP A 178 -10.58 -20.98 4.64
C ASP A 178 -9.90 -19.76 3.98
N LEU A 179 -9.62 -19.86 2.68
CA LEU A 179 -8.85 -18.89 1.90
C LEU A 179 -9.39 -17.46 2.06
N ILE A 180 -8.47 -16.55 2.40
CA ILE A 180 -8.73 -15.11 2.44
C ILE A 180 -8.68 -14.58 1.01
N TYR A 181 -9.73 -13.89 0.58
CA TYR A 181 -9.85 -13.36 -0.77
C TYR A 181 -9.41 -11.90 -0.91
N SER A 182 -9.65 -11.07 0.12
CA SER A 182 -9.14 -9.71 0.17
C SER A 182 -9.05 -9.20 1.60
N VAL A 183 -8.18 -8.22 1.78
CA VAL A 183 -8.02 -7.44 3.01
C VAL A 183 -8.02 -5.96 2.64
N SER A 184 -8.67 -5.12 3.44
CA SER A 184 -8.63 -3.66 3.27
C SER A 184 -8.60 -2.99 4.64
N TRP A 185 -7.68 -2.03 4.82
CA TRP A 185 -7.63 -1.15 5.98
C TRP A 185 -8.76 -0.13 5.95
N ASN A 186 -9.31 0.22 7.11
CA ASN A 186 -10.12 1.43 7.25
C ASN A 186 -9.23 2.68 7.20
N LYS A 187 -9.86 3.86 7.19
CA LYS A 187 -9.16 5.14 6.93
C LYS A 187 -8.02 5.42 7.91
N ASP A 188 -8.23 5.21 9.20
CA ASP A 188 -7.25 5.47 10.27
C ASP A 188 -6.32 4.27 10.55
N GLY A 189 -6.61 3.11 9.96
CA GLY A 189 -5.86 1.87 10.17
C GLY A 189 -6.08 1.23 11.53
N SER A 190 -7.18 1.56 12.22
CA SER A 190 -7.56 0.90 13.47
C SER A 190 -8.15 -0.50 13.26
N ALA A 191 -8.70 -0.78 12.06
CA ALA A 191 -9.33 -2.06 11.74
C ALA A 191 -9.13 -2.46 10.27
N VAL A 192 -9.27 -3.76 10.01
CA VAL A 192 -9.28 -4.34 8.65
C VAL A 192 -10.60 -5.04 8.38
N CYS A 193 -11.06 -4.96 7.14
CA CYS A 193 -12.15 -5.79 6.64
C CYS A 193 -11.57 -6.88 5.76
N THR A 194 -12.10 -8.09 5.91
CA THR A 194 -11.63 -9.27 5.20
C THR A 194 -12.82 -10.06 4.69
N VAL A 195 -12.67 -10.65 3.51
CA VAL A 195 -13.64 -11.60 2.98
C VAL A 195 -12.98 -12.93 2.69
N CYS A 196 -13.69 -14.01 3.01
CA CYS A 196 -13.15 -15.36 3.01
C CYS A 196 -14.01 -16.30 2.16
N LYS A 197 -13.43 -17.43 1.75
CA LYS A 197 -14.09 -18.49 1.00
C LYS A 197 -15.24 -19.16 1.74
N ASP A 198 -15.29 -19.03 3.05
CA ASP A 198 -16.47 -19.36 3.87
C ASP A 198 -17.68 -18.43 3.67
N LYS A 199 -17.54 -17.44 2.77
CA LYS A 199 -18.53 -16.41 2.40
C LYS A 199 -18.80 -15.36 3.47
N ALA A 200 -17.96 -15.26 4.50
CA ALA A 200 -18.13 -14.27 5.55
C ALA A 200 -17.24 -13.03 5.34
N LEU A 201 -17.81 -11.87 5.67
CA LEU A 201 -17.13 -10.59 5.87
C LEU A 201 -16.80 -10.46 7.35
N ARG A 202 -15.54 -10.17 7.68
CA ARG A 202 -15.08 -9.94 9.06
C ARG A 202 -14.47 -8.56 9.18
N ILE A 203 -14.81 -7.87 10.25
CA ILE A 203 -14.13 -6.65 10.71
C ILE A 203 -13.25 -7.06 11.88
N ILE A 204 -11.96 -6.78 11.80
CA ILE A 204 -10.95 -7.31 12.72
C ILE A 204 -10.09 -6.16 13.22
N ASP A 205 -9.82 -6.15 14.52
CA ASP A 205 -8.73 -5.36 15.10
C ASP A 205 -7.45 -6.20 15.04
N PRO A 206 -6.49 -5.86 14.15
CA PRO A 206 -5.30 -6.67 13.96
C PRO A 206 -4.32 -6.61 15.15
N ARG A 207 -4.35 -5.55 15.96
CA ARG A 207 -3.47 -5.42 17.14
C ARG A 207 -3.88 -6.33 18.27
N ARG A 208 -5.20 -6.51 18.42
CA ARG A 208 -5.79 -7.37 19.45
C ARG A 208 -5.98 -8.82 18.98
N GLY A 209 -5.87 -9.07 17.67
CA GLY A 209 -6.23 -10.36 17.07
C GLY A 209 -7.72 -10.70 17.19
N THR A 210 -8.56 -9.71 17.53
CA THR A 210 -9.98 -9.94 17.82
C THR A 210 -10.85 -9.63 16.60
N VAL A 211 -11.72 -10.58 16.25
CA VAL A 211 -12.79 -10.35 15.27
C VAL A 211 -13.89 -9.51 15.94
N LEU A 212 -14.02 -8.25 15.53
CA LEU A 212 -14.98 -7.30 16.09
C LEU A 212 -16.41 -7.59 15.64
N LYS A 213 -16.58 -7.91 14.35
CA LYS A 213 -17.88 -8.25 13.76
C LYS A 213 -17.72 -9.28 12.66
N VAL A 214 -18.74 -10.11 12.49
CA VAL A 214 -18.83 -11.11 11.41
C VAL A 214 -20.20 -11.02 10.76
N ARG A 215 -20.21 -11.02 9.42
CA ARG A 215 -21.40 -11.25 8.62
C ARG A 215 -21.18 -12.47 7.74
N GLU A 216 -21.90 -13.53 8.02
CA GLU A 216 -21.92 -14.72 7.17
C GLU A 216 -22.76 -14.51 5.91
N LYS A 217 -22.41 -15.23 4.83
CA LYS A 217 -23.16 -15.26 3.57
C LYS A 217 -23.43 -13.86 3.00
N VAL A 218 -22.39 -13.04 2.93
CA VAL A 218 -22.41 -11.67 2.36
C VAL A 218 -22.91 -11.71 0.91
N HIS A 219 -22.46 -12.72 0.17
CA HIS A 219 -22.93 -13.07 -1.15
C HIS A 219 -23.22 -14.58 -1.18
N GLU A 220 -24.28 -14.99 -1.87
CA GLU A 220 -24.69 -16.41 -1.88
C GLU A 220 -23.84 -17.28 -2.83
N GLY A 221 -23.20 -16.67 -3.81
CA GLY A 221 -22.33 -17.34 -4.79
C GLY A 221 -21.12 -18.01 -4.17
N THR A 222 -20.47 -18.89 -4.92
CA THR A 222 -19.28 -19.66 -4.50
C THR A 222 -17.97 -19.08 -5.03
N ARG A 223 -18.05 -18.05 -5.87
CA ARG A 223 -16.90 -17.41 -6.50
C ARG A 223 -16.25 -16.39 -5.53
N PRO A 224 -14.98 -16.01 -5.77
CA PRO A 224 -14.28 -15.06 -4.93
C PRO A 224 -15.00 -13.71 -4.84
N MET A 225 -14.82 -13.06 -3.69
CA MET A 225 -15.38 -11.76 -3.37
C MET A 225 -14.26 -10.76 -3.05
N ARG A 226 -14.58 -9.47 -3.10
CA ARG A 226 -13.71 -8.39 -2.63
C ARG A 226 -14.47 -7.52 -1.65
N ALA A 227 -13.74 -6.89 -0.74
CA ALA A 227 -14.27 -5.91 0.19
C ALA A 227 -13.28 -4.75 0.34
N VAL A 228 -13.81 -3.53 0.38
CA VAL A 228 -13.05 -2.31 0.66
C VAL A 228 -13.81 -1.44 1.65
N PHE A 229 -13.08 -0.82 2.58
CA PHE A 229 -13.64 0.24 3.41
C PHE A 229 -13.83 1.51 2.59
N LEU A 230 -14.89 2.24 2.93
CA LEU A 230 -15.17 3.57 2.44
C LEU A 230 -14.73 4.63 3.47
N ALA A 231 -14.64 5.90 3.05
CA ALA A 231 -14.15 6.99 3.89
C ALA A 231 -15.06 7.29 5.10
N ASP A 232 -16.34 6.94 5.00
CA ASP A 232 -17.36 7.06 6.05
C ASP A 232 -17.40 5.85 7.00
N GLY A 233 -16.54 4.86 6.79
CA GLY A 233 -16.47 3.63 7.56
C GLY A 233 -17.47 2.55 7.15
N LYS A 234 -18.29 2.75 6.11
CA LYS A 234 -19.08 1.67 5.48
C LYS A 234 -18.15 0.73 4.70
N ILE A 235 -18.65 -0.46 4.33
CA ILE A 235 -17.91 -1.45 3.55
C ILE A 235 -18.64 -1.69 2.24
N LEU A 236 -17.89 -1.66 1.13
CA LEU A 236 -18.39 -2.04 -0.18
C LEU A 236 -17.83 -3.41 -0.55
N THR A 237 -18.71 -4.33 -0.92
CA THR A 237 -18.34 -5.68 -1.36
C THR A 237 -18.72 -5.95 -2.79
N THR A 238 -17.86 -6.67 -3.50
CA THR A 238 -18.20 -7.27 -4.79
C THR A 238 -18.19 -8.78 -4.64
N GLY A 239 -19.14 -9.44 -5.30
CA GLY A 239 -19.27 -10.89 -5.21
C GLY A 239 -20.26 -11.41 -6.25
N PHE A 240 -20.85 -12.56 -5.96
CA PHE A 240 -21.73 -13.25 -6.90
C PHE A 240 -23.02 -13.69 -6.23
N SER A 241 -24.14 -13.58 -6.94
CA SER A 241 -25.41 -14.18 -6.55
C SER A 241 -25.33 -15.71 -6.62
N ARG A 242 -26.33 -16.40 -6.07
CA ARG A 242 -26.48 -17.86 -6.22
C ARG A 242 -26.56 -18.28 -7.69
N MET A 243 -27.13 -17.42 -8.54
CA MET A 243 -27.25 -17.63 -9.99
C MET A 243 -26.01 -17.17 -10.76
N SER A 244 -24.90 -16.87 -10.07
CA SER A 244 -23.63 -16.38 -10.64
C SER A 244 -23.72 -15.01 -11.32
N GLU A 245 -24.65 -14.14 -10.91
CA GLU A 245 -24.63 -12.73 -11.31
C GLU A 245 -23.64 -11.96 -10.44
N ARG A 246 -22.85 -11.09 -11.04
CA ARG A 246 -21.96 -10.19 -10.30
C ARG A 246 -22.79 -9.18 -9.53
N GLN A 247 -22.48 -9.02 -8.26
CA GLN A 247 -23.18 -8.16 -7.34
C GLN A 247 -22.21 -7.16 -6.71
N LEU A 248 -22.74 -5.96 -6.48
CA LEU A 248 -22.15 -4.92 -5.66
C LEU A 248 -23.06 -4.72 -4.45
N ALA A 249 -22.52 -4.76 -3.24
CA ALA A 249 -23.29 -4.50 -2.03
C ALA A 249 -22.60 -3.45 -1.15
N LEU A 250 -23.40 -2.62 -0.49
CA LEU A 250 -22.95 -1.65 0.50
C LEU A 250 -23.44 -2.09 1.88
N TRP A 251 -22.55 -2.06 2.87
CA TRP A 251 -22.80 -2.51 4.23
C TRP A 251 -22.51 -1.39 5.22
N ASP A 252 -23.42 -1.17 6.16
CA ASP A 252 -23.14 -0.31 7.31
C ASP A 252 -22.37 -1.13 8.35
N THR A 253 -21.23 -0.63 8.79
CA THR A 253 -20.44 -1.33 9.82
C THR A 253 -21.08 -1.27 11.18
N LYS A 254 -22.04 -0.36 11.43
CA LYS A 254 -22.84 -0.32 12.66
C LYS A 254 -23.80 -1.50 12.71
N ASP A 255 -24.48 -1.77 11.60
CA ASP A 255 -25.42 -2.88 11.46
C ASP A 255 -25.13 -3.71 10.20
N LEU A 256 -24.58 -4.90 10.41
CA LEU A 256 -24.24 -5.84 9.34
C LEU A 256 -25.34 -6.89 9.08
N SER A 257 -26.53 -6.77 9.70
CA SER A 257 -27.57 -7.78 9.52
C SER A 257 -28.07 -7.86 8.08
N GLU A 258 -28.17 -6.71 7.40
CA GLU A 258 -28.62 -6.58 6.02
C GLU A 258 -27.75 -5.55 5.27
N PRO A 259 -27.56 -5.74 3.95
CA PRO A 259 -26.90 -4.73 3.14
C PRO A 259 -27.79 -3.50 3.00
N VAL A 260 -27.18 -2.31 3.04
CA VAL A 260 -27.83 -1.02 2.77
C VAL A 260 -28.41 -1.00 1.35
N VAL A 261 -27.65 -1.53 0.40
CA VAL A 261 -28.10 -1.73 -0.99
C VAL A 261 -27.33 -2.89 -1.60
N VAL A 262 -28.01 -3.65 -2.47
CA VAL A 262 -27.41 -4.63 -3.37
C VAL A 262 -27.80 -4.26 -4.79
N GLN A 263 -26.80 -4.16 -5.66
CA GLN A 263 -26.98 -3.92 -7.08
C GLN A 263 -26.42 -5.10 -7.88
N GLU A 264 -27.28 -5.72 -8.66
CA GLU A 264 -26.90 -6.75 -9.62
C GLU A 264 -26.39 -6.10 -10.91
N MET A 265 -25.39 -6.72 -11.53
CA MET A 265 -24.68 -6.14 -12.66
C MET A 265 -24.85 -6.97 -13.94
N ASP A 266 -24.10 -8.07 -14.07
CA ASP A 266 -24.12 -8.94 -15.24
C ASP A 266 -23.70 -10.38 -14.84
N THR A 267 -23.78 -11.33 -15.76
CA THR A 267 -23.48 -12.75 -15.51
C THR A 267 -22.05 -13.16 -15.91
N SER A 268 -21.11 -12.20 -15.93
CA SER A 268 -19.72 -12.50 -16.31
C SER A 268 -18.97 -13.23 -15.20
N ASN A 269 -17.94 -14.00 -15.57
CA ASN A 269 -17.19 -14.82 -14.63
C ASN A 269 -16.08 -14.08 -13.85
N GLY A 270 -15.63 -12.93 -14.34
CA GLY A 270 -14.50 -12.20 -13.78
C GLY A 270 -14.82 -11.55 -12.44
N VAL A 271 -13.99 -11.79 -11.43
CA VAL A 271 -14.08 -11.14 -10.12
C VAL A 271 -13.91 -9.63 -10.31
N LEU A 272 -14.85 -8.84 -9.82
CA LEU A 272 -14.78 -7.38 -9.88
C LEU A 272 -13.85 -6.86 -8.79
N LEU A 273 -12.81 -6.14 -9.19
CA LEU A 273 -11.92 -5.43 -8.28
C LEU A 273 -12.51 -4.02 -8.03
N PRO A 274 -12.85 -3.68 -6.77
CA PRO A 274 -13.26 -2.33 -6.41
C PRO A 274 -12.04 -1.44 -6.19
N PHE A 275 -11.94 -0.36 -6.95
CA PHE A 275 -11.01 0.74 -6.71
C PHE A 275 -11.81 1.91 -6.17
N TYR A 276 -11.62 2.23 -4.89
CA TYR A 276 -12.34 3.30 -4.22
C TYR A 276 -11.47 4.55 -4.10
N ASP A 277 -12.05 5.69 -4.44
CA ASP A 277 -11.45 7.01 -4.27
C ASP A 277 -12.15 7.74 -3.10
N PRO A 278 -11.48 7.91 -1.94
CA PRO A 278 -12.06 8.54 -0.77
C PRO A 278 -12.32 10.04 -0.93
N ASP A 279 -11.64 10.72 -1.86
CA ASP A 279 -11.75 12.17 -2.01
C ASP A 279 -13.03 12.56 -2.78
N THR A 280 -13.44 11.69 -3.71
CA THR A 280 -14.61 11.92 -4.57
C THR A 280 -15.79 11.02 -4.22
N ASN A 281 -15.60 10.06 -3.30
CA ASN A 281 -16.53 8.97 -3.03
C ASN A 281 -16.92 8.16 -4.28
N MET A 282 -16.01 8.08 -5.25
CA MET A 282 -16.22 7.29 -6.45
C MET A 282 -15.65 5.88 -6.26
N VAL A 283 -16.38 4.90 -6.77
CA VAL A 283 -15.91 3.51 -6.85
C VAL A 283 -15.91 3.07 -8.31
N TYR A 284 -14.80 2.48 -8.72
CA TYR A 284 -14.59 1.95 -10.05
C TYR A 284 -14.48 0.43 -9.96
N LEU A 285 -15.24 -0.26 -10.81
CA LEU A 285 -15.29 -1.72 -10.85
C LEU A 285 -14.77 -2.21 -12.19
N CYS A 286 -13.76 -3.07 -12.15
CA CYS A 286 -13.28 -3.77 -13.32
C CYS A 286 -12.78 -5.16 -12.94
N GLY A 287 -13.04 -6.14 -13.80
CA GLY A 287 -12.64 -7.54 -13.59
C GLY A 287 -11.72 -8.04 -14.68
N LYS A 288 -10.88 -9.02 -14.35
CA LYS A 288 -10.05 -9.71 -15.34
C LYS A 288 -10.95 -10.36 -16.40
N GLY A 289 -10.66 -10.09 -17.68
CA GLY A 289 -11.47 -10.52 -18.82
C GLY A 289 -12.55 -9.53 -19.24
N ASP A 290 -12.86 -8.50 -18.45
CA ASP A 290 -13.82 -7.47 -18.86
C ASP A 290 -13.20 -6.51 -19.89
N CYS A 291 -14.04 -5.98 -20.78
CA CYS A 291 -13.66 -4.88 -21.67
C CYS A 291 -14.13 -3.51 -21.14
N THR A 292 -14.71 -3.47 -19.94
CA THR A 292 -15.37 -2.29 -19.38
C THR A 292 -14.87 -1.94 -17.98
N ILE A 293 -14.81 -0.64 -17.67
CA ILE A 293 -14.64 -0.13 -16.31
C ILE A 293 -15.91 0.63 -15.96
N ARG A 294 -16.68 0.14 -14.98
CA ARG A 294 -17.91 0.79 -14.51
C ARG A 294 -17.59 1.67 -13.32
N TYR A 295 -18.26 2.80 -13.18
CA TYR A 295 -18.02 3.68 -12.04
C TYR A 295 -19.31 4.25 -11.46
N PHE A 296 -19.30 4.35 -10.14
CA PHE A 296 -20.42 4.72 -9.31
C PHE A 296 -19.98 5.81 -8.33
N GLU A 297 -20.93 6.59 -7.87
CA GLU A 297 -20.75 7.53 -6.77
C GLU A 297 -21.50 7.01 -5.56
N VAL A 298 -20.83 6.97 -4.41
CA VAL A 298 -21.43 6.58 -3.13
C VAL A 298 -21.81 7.83 -2.36
N THR A 299 -23.07 7.91 -1.94
CA THR A 299 -23.60 9.01 -1.12
C THR A 299 -24.49 8.47 -0.01
N ASP A 300 -24.86 9.35 0.92
CA ASP A 300 -25.84 9.03 1.98
C ASP A 300 -27.30 9.17 1.50
N GLU A 301 -27.53 9.49 0.23
CA GLU A 301 -28.87 9.62 -0.36
C GLU A 301 -29.27 8.32 -1.09
N PRO A 302 -30.46 7.75 -0.81
CA PRO A 302 -30.97 6.58 -1.54
C PRO A 302 -30.93 6.77 -3.08
N PRO A 303 -30.53 5.74 -3.86
CA PRO A 303 -30.20 4.36 -3.46
C PRO A 303 -28.77 4.15 -2.92
N TYR A 304 -28.10 5.20 -2.43
CA TYR A 304 -26.76 5.24 -1.84
C TYR A 304 -25.61 5.00 -2.82
N VAL A 305 -25.74 4.01 -3.71
CA VAL A 305 -24.77 3.73 -4.77
C VAL A 305 -25.39 4.12 -6.11
N HIS A 306 -24.84 5.16 -6.73
CA HIS A 306 -25.38 5.75 -7.95
C HIS A 306 -24.49 5.41 -9.13
N PHE A 307 -24.99 4.61 -10.07
CA PHE A 307 -24.29 4.37 -11.33
C PHE A 307 -24.14 5.68 -12.12
N LEU A 308 -22.91 6.00 -12.53
CA LEU A 308 -22.64 7.20 -13.32
C LEU A 308 -22.56 6.86 -14.81
N SER A 309 -21.58 6.05 -15.18
CA SER A 309 -21.32 5.64 -16.56
C SER A 309 -20.31 4.48 -16.57
N LEU A 310 -19.93 4.06 -17.77
CA LEU A 310 -18.90 3.06 -17.99
C LEU A 310 -17.95 3.49 -19.10
N TYR A 311 -16.68 3.09 -18.95
CA TYR A 311 -15.73 3.03 -20.05
C TYR A 311 -15.89 1.67 -20.74
N SER A 312 -15.79 1.65 -22.08
CA SER A 312 -15.81 0.42 -22.88
C SER A 312 -14.70 0.44 -23.90
N SER A 313 -14.18 -0.74 -24.20
CA SER A 313 -13.08 -0.97 -25.14
C SER A 313 -13.30 -2.30 -25.86
N LYS A 314 -12.46 -2.60 -26.87
CA LYS A 314 -12.57 -3.86 -27.64
C LYS A 314 -11.78 -5.01 -27.01
N GLU A 315 -10.71 -4.69 -26.29
CA GLU A 315 -9.76 -5.66 -25.76
C GLU A 315 -10.03 -5.94 -24.27
N PRO A 316 -10.05 -7.20 -23.84
CA PRO A 316 -10.27 -7.56 -22.44
C PRO A 316 -9.04 -7.21 -21.59
N GLN A 317 -9.26 -6.71 -20.37
CA GLN A 317 -8.18 -6.43 -19.44
C GLN A 317 -7.64 -7.70 -18.79
N ARG A 318 -6.32 -7.80 -18.64
CA ARG A 318 -5.63 -8.82 -17.84
C ARG A 318 -5.49 -8.42 -16.37
N GLY A 319 -5.51 -7.11 -16.12
CA GLY A 319 -5.35 -6.48 -14.82
C GLY A 319 -5.48 -4.96 -14.99
N ALA A 320 -5.37 -4.21 -13.90
CA ALA A 320 -5.49 -2.77 -13.91
C ALA A 320 -4.71 -2.17 -12.74
N GLY A 321 -3.90 -1.15 -13.02
CA GLY A 321 -3.31 -0.28 -12.01
C GLY A 321 -4.19 0.95 -11.80
N PHE A 322 -4.21 1.48 -10.58
CA PHE A 322 -4.93 2.70 -10.23
C PHE A 322 -3.94 3.71 -9.65
N LEU A 323 -3.84 4.88 -10.28
CA LEU A 323 -2.92 5.92 -9.86
C LEU A 323 -3.45 6.61 -8.60
N CYS A 324 -2.61 6.71 -7.57
CA CYS A 324 -2.96 7.46 -6.37
C CYS A 324 -3.21 8.95 -6.67
N LYS A 325 -3.96 9.62 -5.80
CA LYS A 325 -4.42 11.00 -6.00
C LYS A 325 -3.33 12.02 -6.27
N ARG A 326 -2.16 11.86 -5.64
CA ARG A 326 -1.01 12.74 -5.86
C ARG A 326 -0.54 12.74 -7.33
N GLY A 327 -0.76 11.65 -8.08
CA GLY A 327 -0.27 11.53 -9.46
C GLY A 327 -1.20 12.09 -10.54
N VAL A 328 -2.43 12.48 -10.22
CA VAL A 328 -3.42 12.90 -11.24
C VAL A 328 -3.12 14.30 -11.78
N GLU A 329 -3.49 14.54 -13.03
CA GLU A 329 -3.35 15.84 -13.68
C GLU A 329 -4.50 16.78 -13.30
N VAL A 330 -4.32 17.43 -12.15
CA VAL A 330 -5.23 18.42 -11.56
C VAL A 330 -5.62 19.53 -12.56
N ASN A 331 -4.65 20.04 -13.32
CA ASN A 331 -4.86 21.12 -14.30
C ASN A 331 -5.80 20.72 -15.45
N LYS A 332 -5.96 19.41 -15.70
CA LYS A 332 -6.86 18.89 -16.73
C LYS A 332 -8.18 18.36 -16.15
N CYS A 333 -8.44 18.60 -14.87
CA CYS A 333 -9.58 18.05 -14.15
C CYS A 333 -9.63 16.50 -14.20
N GLU A 334 -8.47 15.85 -14.28
CA GLU A 334 -8.35 14.40 -14.15
C GLU A 334 -8.55 14.01 -12.67
N ILE A 335 -9.55 13.17 -12.39
CA ILE A 335 -9.86 12.74 -11.03
C ILE A 335 -9.32 11.33 -10.73
N ALA A 336 -9.09 10.52 -11.76
CA ALA A 336 -8.48 9.20 -11.63
C ALA A 336 -7.79 8.81 -12.93
N ARG A 337 -6.74 7.98 -12.82
CA ARG A 337 -6.07 7.38 -13.97
C ARG A 337 -5.90 5.88 -13.77
N PHE A 338 -6.39 5.12 -14.74
CA PHE A 338 -6.17 3.68 -14.81
C PHE A 338 -5.00 3.37 -15.72
N TYR A 339 -4.24 2.33 -15.39
CA TYR A 339 -3.26 1.69 -16.26
C TYR A 339 -3.78 0.31 -16.59
N LYS A 340 -4.57 0.22 -17.65
CA LYS A 340 -5.22 -1.01 -18.08
C LYS A 340 -4.19 -1.93 -18.69
N LEU A 341 -4.06 -3.13 -18.14
CA LEU A 341 -3.18 -4.16 -18.68
C LEU A 341 -3.91 -4.96 -19.75
N HIS A 342 -3.29 -5.05 -20.92
CA HIS A 342 -3.63 -6.00 -21.97
C HIS A 342 -2.63 -7.15 -21.94
N GLU A 343 -2.62 -8.01 -22.94
CA GLU A 343 -1.65 -9.12 -22.98
C GLU A 343 -0.20 -8.65 -23.21
N ARG A 344 -0.02 -7.63 -24.06
CA ARG A 344 1.30 -7.08 -24.42
C ARG A 344 1.39 -5.55 -24.39
N LYS A 345 0.47 -4.89 -23.67
CA LYS A 345 0.36 -3.43 -23.65
C LYS A 345 -0.13 -2.95 -22.27
N VAL A 346 0.39 -1.82 -21.82
CA VAL A 346 -0.18 -1.01 -20.74
C VAL A 346 -0.79 0.24 -21.36
N GLU A 347 -2.09 0.43 -21.15
CA GLU A 347 -2.87 1.52 -21.74
C GLU A 347 -3.39 2.45 -20.64
N PRO A 348 -2.89 3.69 -20.57
CA PRO A 348 -3.42 4.69 -19.64
C PRO A 348 -4.83 5.13 -20.05
N ILE A 349 -5.72 5.28 -19.07
CA ILE A 349 -7.10 5.76 -19.24
C ILE A 349 -7.35 6.84 -18.19
N SER A 350 -7.54 8.08 -18.64
CA SER A 350 -7.87 9.22 -17.78
C SER A 350 -9.37 9.30 -17.56
N MET A 351 -9.77 9.49 -16.31
CA MET A 351 -11.15 9.80 -15.91
C MET A 351 -11.22 11.29 -15.61
N THR A 352 -11.96 12.04 -16.42
CA THR A 352 -11.92 13.51 -16.40
C THR A 352 -13.31 14.08 -16.11
N VAL A 353 -13.37 15.08 -15.22
CA VAL A 353 -14.56 15.91 -15.04
C VAL A 353 -14.48 17.08 -16.03
N PRO A 354 -15.43 17.23 -16.97
CA PRO A 354 -15.37 18.28 -17.98
C PRO A 354 -15.68 19.65 -17.36
N ARG A 355 -14.65 20.37 -16.90
CA ARG A 355 -14.73 21.77 -16.48
C ARG A 355 -14.07 22.67 -17.54
N LYS A 356 -14.61 23.88 -17.70
CA LYS A 356 -14.06 24.93 -18.57
C LYS A 356 -13.42 26.01 -17.72
N SER A 357 -12.36 25.66 -16.99
CA SER A 357 -11.65 26.59 -16.13
C SER A 357 -10.20 26.17 -15.99
N ASP A 358 -9.29 27.14 -16.07
CA ASP A 358 -7.87 26.96 -15.82
C ASP A 358 -7.52 27.14 -14.33
N LEU A 359 -8.52 27.49 -13.50
CA LEU A 359 -8.36 27.63 -12.06
C LEU A 359 -8.38 26.26 -11.39
N PHE A 360 -7.62 26.13 -10.31
CA PHE A 360 -7.65 24.94 -9.45
C PHE A 360 -9.08 24.69 -8.93
N GLN A 361 -9.62 23.50 -9.22
CA GLN A 361 -10.98 23.11 -8.84
C GLN A 361 -11.00 22.51 -7.44
N VAL A 362 -11.01 23.36 -6.41
CA VAL A 362 -11.02 22.94 -4.99
C VAL A 362 -12.14 21.95 -4.68
N ASP A 363 -13.29 22.06 -5.36
CA ASP A 363 -14.41 21.16 -5.15
C ASP A 363 -14.16 19.73 -5.66
N LEU A 364 -13.26 19.54 -6.64
CA LEU A 364 -12.88 18.23 -7.16
C LEU A 364 -11.69 17.62 -6.41
N TYR A 365 -10.88 18.47 -5.78
CA TYR A 365 -9.63 18.13 -5.14
C TYR A 365 -9.62 18.65 -3.69
N PRO A 366 -10.39 18.03 -2.77
CA PRO A 366 -10.20 18.26 -1.35
C PRO A 366 -8.79 17.82 -0.93
N ASP A 367 -8.37 18.22 0.27
CA ASP A 367 -7.08 17.78 0.80
C ASP A 367 -7.06 16.25 0.89
N THR A 368 -6.01 15.65 0.35
CA THR A 368 -5.88 14.20 0.16
C THR A 368 -4.75 13.64 1.01
N ALA A 369 -4.69 12.32 1.19
CA ALA A 369 -3.62 11.69 1.97
C ALA A 369 -2.22 12.00 1.36
N GLY A 370 -1.35 12.57 2.19
CA GLY A 370 0.04 12.90 1.84
C GLY A 370 0.99 11.71 1.96
N LEU A 371 2.28 12.00 1.75
CA LEU A 371 3.37 11.04 1.98
C LEU A 371 3.74 10.91 3.46
N GLU A 372 3.48 11.94 4.27
CA GLU A 372 3.87 11.93 5.67
C GLU A 372 2.95 11.01 6.47
N PRO A 373 3.51 10.00 7.15
CA PRO A 373 2.72 9.13 8.02
C PRO A 373 2.26 9.92 9.26
N ALA A 374 1.03 9.69 9.69
CA ALA A 374 0.50 10.29 10.91
C ALA A 374 1.17 9.68 12.16
N LEU A 375 1.41 8.36 12.13
CA LEU A 375 1.98 7.61 13.24
C LEU A 375 3.28 6.91 12.83
N LEU A 376 4.19 6.76 13.79
CA LEU A 376 5.27 5.79 13.69
C LEU A 376 4.73 4.37 13.98
N ALA A 377 5.47 3.35 13.54
CA ALA A 377 5.14 1.95 13.82
C ALA A 377 4.91 1.73 15.32
N ASP A 378 5.86 2.13 16.18
CA ASP A 378 5.78 1.92 17.63
C ASP A 378 4.56 2.61 18.27
N GLU A 379 4.16 3.79 17.78
CA GLU A 379 3.00 4.53 18.28
C GLU A 379 1.69 3.78 17.96
N TRP A 380 1.57 3.26 16.74
CA TRP A 380 0.40 2.46 16.34
C TRP A 380 0.35 1.11 17.05
N ILE A 381 1.51 0.46 17.21
CA ILE A 381 1.65 -0.80 17.96
C ILE A 381 1.26 -0.60 19.42
N ALA A 382 1.59 0.55 20.01
CA ALA A 382 1.17 0.93 21.35
C ALA A 382 -0.34 1.26 21.47
N GLY A 383 -1.09 1.21 20.37
CA GLY A 383 -2.55 1.38 20.35
C GLY A 383 -3.04 2.77 19.96
N GLN A 384 -2.19 3.64 19.42
CA GLN A 384 -2.63 4.93 18.90
C GLN A 384 -3.30 4.78 17.53
N ASP A 385 -4.32 5.59 17.29
CA ASP A 385 -5.05 5.68 16.02
C ASP A 385 -5.02 7.12 15.53
N ALA A 386 -4.67 7.31 14.25
CA ALA A 386 -4.71 8.62 13.62
C ALA A 386 -5.05 8.49 12.13
N PRO A 387 -5.92 9.36 11.60
CA PRO A 387 -6.16 9.43 10.16
C PRO A 387 -4.91 9.93 9.41
N PRO A 388 -4.78 9.65 8.11
CA PRO A 388 -3.67 10.14 7.29
C PRO A 388 -3.57 11.68 7.33
N LEU A 389 -2.33 12.19 7.33
CA LEU A 389 -2.08 13.62 7.21
C LEU A 389 -2.47 14.09 5.80
N LEU A 390 -3.29 15.13 5.74
CA LEU A 390 -3.85 15.61 4.49
C LEU A 390 -2.99 16.74 3.90
N VAL A 391 -2.87 16.76 2.57
CA VAL A 391 -2.14 17.76 1.80
C VAL A 391 -2.98 18.29 0.66
N SER A 392 -2.82 19.57 0.34
CA SER A 392 -3.49 20.20 -0.79
C SER A 392 -2.80 19.84 -2.11
N LEU A 393 -3.60 19.54 -3.14
CA LEU A 393 -3.11 19.29 -4.51
C LEU A 393 -2.97 20.56 -5.36
N SER A 394 -3.21 21.75 -4.80
CA SER A 394 -3.19 23.02 -5.52
C SER A 394 -1.84 23.35 -6.17
N GLY A 395 -0.73 22.91 -5.57
CA GLY A 395 0.62 23.07 -6.12
C GLY A 395 1.05 21.98 -7.11
N GLY A 396 0.19 21.00 -7.40
CA GLY A 396 0.56 19.79 -8.11
C GLY A 396 1.50 18.89 -7.30
N TYR A 397 2.00 17.82 -7.94
CA TYR A 397 2.95 16.91 -7.30
C TYR A 397 4.39 17.37 -7.51
N THR A 398 5.09 17.52 -6.39
CA THR A 398 6.54 17.68 -6.37
C THR A 398 7.13 16.39 -5.80
N ALA A 399 7.95 15.71 -6.61
CA ALA A 399 8.60 14.48 -6.17
C ALA A 399 9.59 14.84 -5.05
N PRO A 400 9.45 14.27 -3.84
CA PRO A 400 10.46 14.46 -2.82
C PRO A 400 11.79 13.84 -3.32
N PRO A 401 12.93 14.46 -3.00
CA PRO A 401 14.23 13.91 -3.36
C PRO A 401 14.39 12.52 -2.72
N SER A 402 14.90 11.55 -3.48
CA SER A 402 15.18 10.23 -2.91
C SER A 402 16.19 10.37 -1.76
N LYS A 403 15.80 9.88 -0.58
CA LYS A 403 16.74 9.67 0.50
C LYS A 403 17.47 8.37 0.20
N GLN A 404 18.65 8.46 -0.42
CA GLN A 404 19.50 7.31 -0.79
C GLN A 404 20.09 6.52 0.42
N ARG A 405 19.51 6.65 1.62
CA ARG A 405 19.97 6.00 2.86
C ARG A 405 18.80 5.52 3.70
N ASP A 406 18.75 4.21 3.94
CA ASP A 406 18.19 3.53 5.11
C ASP A 406 16.85 4.11 5.65
N THR A 407 15.92 4.46 4.75
CA THR A 407 14.64 5.10 5.14
C THR A 407 13.76 4.17 5.94
N LEU A 408 13.86 2.85 5.72
CA LEU A 408 13.16 1.86 6.54
C LEU A 408 13.53 1.96 8.03
N ARG A 409 14.79 2.21 8.37
CA ARG A 409 15.29 2.22 9.77
C ARG A 409 15.31 3.61 10.40
N GLY A 410 15.27 4.69 9.60
CA GLY A 410 15.31 6.06 10.10
C GLY A 410 13.94 6.60 10.52
N LYS A 411 13.81 7.11 11.76
CA LYS A 411 12.61 7.86 12.17
C LYS A 411 12.41 9.06 11.24
N PRO A 412 11.25 9.24 10.58
CA PRO A 412 10.99 10.44 9.80
C PRO A 412 11.06 11.67 10.69
N LYS A 413 11.80 12.70 10.26
CA LYS A 413 11.76 14.03 10.91
C LYS A 413 10.40 14.62 10.62
N ARG A 414 9.58 14.82 11.67
CA ARG A 414 8.34 15.61 11.59
C ARG A 414 8.73 17.08 11.54
N ASP A 415 8.30 17.81 10.53
CA ASP A 415 8.39 19.27 10.55
C ASP A 415 7.35 19.76 11.56
N SER A 416 7.81 20.39 12.65
CA SER A 416 6.94 21.02 13.63
C SER A 416 6.23 22.20 12.97
N GLN A 417 4.97 22.04 12.58
CA GLN A 417 4.11 23.16 12.23
C GLN A 417 3.82 23.96 13.51
N ASP A 418 4.63 24.98 13.74
CA ASP A 418 4.33 26.00 14.73
C ASP A 418 3.11 26.80 14.24
N SER A 419 2.07 26.83 15.07
CA SER A 419 0.81 27.48 14.75
C SER A 419 0.92 28.98 15.03
N GLY A 420 1.52 29.71 14.10
CA GLY A 420 1.58 31.17 14.11
C GLY A 420 0.34 31.78 13.46
N SER A 421 -0.66 32.15 14.25
CA SER A 421 -1.76 33.04 13.82
C SER A 421 -1.23 34.43 13.41
N PRO A 422 -1.86 35.12 12.43
CA PRO A 422 -1.31 36.33 11.82
C PRO A 422 -1.57 37.57 12.68
N LEU A 423 -0.52 38.35 12.93
CA LEU A 423 -0.64 39.73 13.40
C LEU A 423 -0.15 40.69 12.30
N THR A 424 -1.02 41.63 12.01
CA THR A 424 -0.87 42.75 11.10
C THR A 424 0.22 43.71 11.55
N SER A 425 1.04 44.21 10.62
CA SER A 425 1.34 45.65 10.50
C SER A 425 2.17 45.93 9.25
N ALA A 426 1.84 47.07 8.64
CA ALA A 426 2.35 47.56 7.38
C ALA A 426 3.75 48.19 7.50
N GLY A 427 4.46 48.28 6.35
CA GLY A 427 5.34 49.43 6.08
C GLY A 427 6.71 49.12 5.48
N ASN A 428 6.82 49.48 4.20
CA ASN A 428 7.99 50.09 3.53
C ASN A 428 9.20 49.26 3.07
N THR A 429 9.25 49.08 1.74
CA THR A 429 10.32 49.51 0.80
C THR A 429 11.78 49.43 1.26
N ALA A 430 12.58 48.61 0.57
CA ALA A 430 13.48 49.05 -0.51
C ALA A 430 14.55 47.99 -0.80
N ALA A 431 14.86 47.83 -2.09
CA ALA A 431 15.95 47.02 -2.61
C ALA A 431 17.32 47.55 -2.16
N HIS A 432 18.32 46.67 -2.06
CA HIS A 432 19.57 46.80 -2.83
C HIS A 432 20.48 45.58 -2.68
N THR A 433 20.86 45.06 -3.84
CA THR A 433 21.97 44.19 -4.16
C THR A 433 23.33 44.85 -3.90
N SER A 434 24.32 44.11 -3.39
CA SER A 434 25.66 44.01 -3.98
C SER A 434 26.65 43.22 -3.09
N THR A 435 27.31 42.26 -3.73
CA THR A 435 28.67 41.76 -3.45
C THR A 435 29.53 42.17 -4.66
N PRO A 436 30.86 41.92 -4.71
CA PRO A 436 31.91 41.84 -3.68
C PRO A 436 33.17 42.64 -4.11
N THR A 437 34.18 42.86 -3.24
CA THR A 437 35.58 42.94 -3.72
C THR A 437 36.61 42.64 -2.63
N SER A 438 37.63 41.91 -3.06
CA SER A 438 38.91 41.52 -2.45
C SER A 438 39.83 42.68 -2.04
N ALA A 439 40.72 42.46 -1.05
CA ALA A 439 42.17 42.33 -1.27
C ALA A 439 42.96 42.28 0.05
N ALA A 440 44.06 41.52 -0.01
CA ALA A 440 45.01 41.11 1.01
C ALA A 440 45.85 42.23 1.68
N ARG A 441 46.43 41.90 2.84
CA ARG A 441 47.82 42.22 3.20
C ARG A 441 48.36 41.25 4.27
N GLU A 442 49.59 40.79 4.03
CA GLU A 442 50.38 39.77 4.72
C GLU A 442 51.34 40.35 5.78
N MET A 443 52.13 39.43 6.39
CA MET A 443 53.30 39.50 7.29
C MET A 443 52.96 39.17 8.77
N ASP A 444 53.64 38.27 9.48
CA ASP A 444 54.89 37.52 9.24
C ASP A 444 54.95 36.25 10.12
N GLU A 445 55.85 35.33 9.74
CA GLU A 445 56.16 34.01 10.29
C GLU A 445 56.81 33.99 11.69
N GLU A 446 56.60 32.89 12.42
CA GLU A 446 57.69 32.22 13.16
C GLU A 446 57.46 30.69 13.21
N ALA A 447 58.41 29.94 12.63
CA ALA A 447 58.52 28.47 12.59
C ALA A 447 59.20 27.94 13.89
N ALA A 448 59.21 26.67 14.31
CA ALA A 448 59.12 25.32 13.72
C ALA A 448 58.97 24.30 14.90
N PRO A 449 59.13 22.95 14.77
CA PRO A 449 59.11 22.06 13.60
C PRO A 449 58.19 20.81 13.74
N LEU A 450 57.92 20.19 12.59
CA LEU A 450 57.29 18.88 12.43
C LEU A 450 58.29 17.73 12.71
N GLN A 451 57.83 16.68 13.40
CA GLN A 451 58.47 15.36 13.41
C GLN A 451 57.65 14.37 12.57
N VAL A 452 58.34 13.71 11.64
CA VAL A 452 57.88 12.63 10.78
C VAL A 452 58.43 11.32 11.33
N THR A 453 57.59 10.30 11.50
CA THR A 453 58.00 8.89 11.66
C THR A 453 56.91 7.94 11.12
N PRO A 454 57.25 6.70 10.72
CA PRO A 454 56.82 6.12 9.45
C PRO A 454 55.63 5.16 9.52
N LYS A 455 55.06 4.88 8.33
CA LYS A 455 54.21 3.72 8.05
C LYS A 455 54.99 2.43 8.30
N GLU A 456 54.50 1.59 9.20
CA GLU A 456 54.76 0.15 9.21
C GLU A 456 53.46 -0.63 9.36
N THR A 457 53.41 -1.71 8.60
CA THR A 457 52.37 -2.73 8.49
C THR A 457 52.35 -3.63 9.72
N ASP A 458 51.21 -3.81 10.38
CA ASP A 458 50.90 -5.06 11.06
C ASP A 458 49.40 -5.16 11.42
N GLY A 459 48.65 -5.88 10.58
CA GLY A 459 47.24 -6.19 10.79
C GLY A 459 47.06 -7.70 10.87
N ASN A 460 47.38 -8.32 12.01
CA ASN A 460 46.91 -9.68 12.29
C ASN A 460 46.90 -10.14 13.77
N ALA A 461 47.21 -9.29 14.75
CA ALA A 461 47.29 -9.71 16.16
C ALA A 461 46.07 -9.35 17.04
N ASP A 462 45.14 -8.52 16.56
CA ASP A 462 44.02 -7.97 17.36
C ASP A 462 42.65 -8.62 17.09
N ARG A 463 42.57 -9.53 16.10
CA ARG A 463 41.36 -10.33 15.82
C ARG A 463 41.08 -11.46 16.83
N PRO A 464 42.06 -12.27 17.27
CA PRO A 464 41.74 -13.41 18.14
C PRO A 464 41.27 -13.00 19.54
N ARG A 465 41.72 -11.84 20.06
CA ARG A 465 41.27 -11.33 21.36
C ARG A 465 39.81 -10.88 21.39
N ARG A 466 39.33 -10.24 20.31
CA ARG A 466 37.93 -9.81 20.22
C ARG A 466 36.97 -10.99 20.02
N GLU A 467 37.42 -12.04 19.33
CA GLU A 467 36.65 -13.26 19.16
C GLU A 467 36.52 -14.05 20.48
N ASP A 468 37.60 -14.11 21.27
CA ASP A 468 37.58 -14.74 22.60
C ASP A 468 36.68 -13.96 23.58
N GLU A 469 36.74 -12.62 23.58
CA GLU A 469 35.87 -11.77 24.40
C GLU A 469 34.38 -11.95 24.02
N MET A 470 34.06 -11.92 22.72
CA MET A 470 32.70 -12.15 22.22
C MET A 470 32.18 -13.55 22.55
N LEU A 471 33.04 -14.58 22.49
CA LEU A 471 32.68 -15.95 22.86
C LEU A 471 32.40 -16.07 24.36
N THR A 472 33.17 -15.38 25.22
CA THR A 472 32.91 -15.37 26.66
C THR A 472 31.60 -14.68 27.03
N GLU A 473 31.24 -13.61 26.31
CA GLU A 473 29.97 -12.89 26.50
C GLU A 473 28.78 -13.76 26.07
N LEU A 474 28.86 -14.42 24.91
CA LEU A 474 27.86 -15.39 24.43
C LEU A 474 27.65 -16.57 25.39
N LEU A 475 28.73 -17.08 25.98
CA LEU A 475 28.65 -18.15 26.98
C LEU A 475 27.99 -17.69 28.27
N ALA A 476 28.20 -16.44 28.67
CA ALA A 476 27.54 -15.85 29.84
C ALA A 476 26.04 -15.67 29.60
N GLU A 477 25.63 -15.18 28.42
CA GLU A 477 24.22 -15.06 28.04
C GLU A 477 23.53 -16.43 27.95
N MET A 478 24.17 -17.43 27.34
CA MET A 478 23.66 -18.81 27.31
C MET A 478 23.44 -19.39 28.71
N LYS A 479 24.34 -19.08 29.66
CA LYS A 479 24.20 -19.51 31.05
C LYS A 479 23.04 -18.80 31.75
N ALA A 480 22.84 -17.50 31.49
CA ALA A 480 21.71 -16.74 32.02
C ALA A 480 20.37 -17.26 31.48
N LEU A 481 20.28 -17.52 30.17
CA LEU A 481 19.09 -18.08 29.53
C LEU A 481 18.75 -19.47 30.07
N ARG A 482 19.76 -20.35 30.26
CA ARG A 482 19.55 -21.66 30.89
C ARG A 482 18.99 -21.54 32.31
N ALA A 483 19.44 -20.56 33.09
CA ALA A 483 18.92 -20.33 34.44
C ALA A 483 17.44 -19.89 34.41
N VAL A 484 17.06 -19.03 33.46
CA VAL A 484 15.66 -18.59 33.27
C VAL A 484 14.77 -19.77 32.88
N VAL A 485 15.21 -20.60 31.93
CA VAL A 485 14.46 -21.79 31.51
C VAL A 485 14.26 -22.75 32.68
N LEU A 486 15.29 -22.96 33.51
CA LEU A 486 15.21 -23.85 34.66
C LEU A 486 14.24 -23.31 35.73
N ALA A 487 14.24 -21.99 35.96
CA ALA A 487 13.27 -21.35 36.85
C ALA A 487 11.83 -21.42 36.31
N GLN A 488 11.64 -21.31 34.99
CA GLN A 488 10.32 -21.47 34.37
C GLN A 488 9.82 -22.91 34.47
N ASN A 489 10.67 -23.91 34.24
CA ASN A 489 10.30 -25.31 34.40
C ASN A 489 9.88 -25.64 35.84
N GLN A 490 10.59 -25.11 36.85
CA GLN A 490 10.19 -25.27 38.25
C GLN A 490 8.84 -24.61 38.55
N ARG A 491 8.57 -23.44 37.95
CA ARG A 491 7.26 -22.77 38.09
C ARG A 491 6.15 -23.57 37.43
N ILE A 492 6.40 -24.15 36.26
CA ILE A 492 5.45 -25.00 35.55
C ILE A 492 5.11 -26.25 36.38
N GLU A 493 6.13 -26.96 36.91
CA GLU A 493 5.88 -28.13 37.79
C GLU A 493 5.05 -27.77 39.02
N LEU A 494 5.24 -26.57 39.59
CA LEU A 494 4.49 -26.11 40.76
C LEU A 494 3.03 -25.80 40.39
N LEU A 495 2.79 -25.18 39.23
CA LEU A 495 1.46 -24.93 38.70
C LEU A 495 0.74 -26.23 38.32
N GLU A 496 1.44 -27.20 37.73
CA GLU A 496 0.88 -28.53 37.42
C GLU A 496 0.47 -29.27 38.69
N ARG A 497 1.27 -29.20 39.76
CA ARG A 497 0.89 -29.76 41.07
C ARG A 497 -0.30 -29.04 41.71
N GLN A 498 -0.45 -27.73 41.49
CA GLN A 498 -1.60 -26.97 41.97
C GLN A 498 -2.86 -27.33 41.18
N LEU A 499 -2.76 -27.48 39.86
CA LEU A 499 -3.86 -27.94 39.00
C LEU A 499 -4.31 -29.36 39.37
N ALA A 500 -3.38 -30.29 39.60
CA ALA A 500 -3.71 -31.65 40.02
C ALA A 500 -4.47 -31.69 41.35
N ARG A 501 -4.13 -30.82 42.32
CA ARG A 501 -4.86 -30.71 43.60
C ARG A 501 -6.28 -30.16 43.45
N ILE A 502 -6.47 -29.24 42.50
CA ILE A 502 -7.80 -28.68 42.17
C ILE A 502 -8.65 -29.76 41.49
N GLU A 503 -8.07 -30.58 40.61
CA GLU A 503 -8.76 -31.69 39.94
C GLU A 503 -9.17 -32.81 40.92
N ASP A 504 -8.37 -33.06 41.96
CA ASP A 504 -8.65 -34.06 43.01
C ASP A 504 -9.62 -33.56 44.11
N GLY A 505 -10.09 -32.30 44.04
CA GLY A 505 -11.13 -31.76 44.92
C GLY A 505 -10.67 -31.27 46.29
N ASP A 506 -9.36 -31.10 46.52
CA ASP A 506 -8.82 -30.44 47.71
C ASP A 506 -8.71 -28.92 47.47
N VAL A 507 -9.87 -28.27 47.65
CA VAL A 507 -10.19 -26.81 47.56
C VAL A 507 -10.19 -26.20 46.16
#